data_AF-A0A2U1MGW7-F1
#
_entry.id   AF-A0A2U1MGW7-F1
#
_cell.length_a   1.000
_cell.length_b   1.000
_cell.length_c   1.000
_cell.angle_alpha   90.00
_cell.angle_beta   90.00
_cell.angle_gamma   90.00
#
_symmetry.space_group_name_H-M   'P 1'
#
loop_
_entity.id
_entity.type
_entity.pdbx_description
1 polymer ?
#
loop_
_entity_poly.entity_id
_entity_poly.type
_entity_poly.pdbx_seq_one_letter_code
_entity_poly.pdbx_strand_id
1 'polypeptide(L)'
;MNLLAHLKSADSSGGGESSGFGSDMISNKISMEKPTLAFSGEERYLTPLWVSRKADELYDPSQDGFELSAGNIIQEKMKTVLKMLVFREQQVLVQFWSPRVVGKHRLLTTIDQPFGLGVVNEGLCSYMRDSESKCYVADKDLDEEDLSPPTRVFRLGLPEWTSNVTNYLPKDFPQQECAIRCNLNGYLALPVFDLTTGSRVGVIELLTSSKHPSFAYEVQQFQRALKVLIFPFFFNWLKE
;
A
#
# COMPACT_ATOMS: atom_id res chain seq x y z
N MET A 1 -18.11 -3.95 19.35
CA MET A 1 -18.23 -2.73 18.51
C MET A 1 -17.47 -2.97 17.22
N ASN A 2 -18.11 -2.84 16.05
CA ASN A 2 -17.46 -3.11 14.76
C ASN A 2 -16.54 -1.94 14.40
N LEU A 3 -15.22 -2.10 14.62
CA LEU A 3 -14.22 -1.07 14.35
C LEU A 3 -14.18 -0.69 12.86
N LEU A 4 -14.48 -1.62 11.95
CA LEU A 4 -14.55 -1.37 10.51
C LEU A 4 -15.71 -0.45 10.14
N ALA A 5 -16.84 -0.53 10.86
CA ALA A 5 -17.98 0.36 10.62
C ALA A 5 -17.66 1.82 10.97
N HIS A 6 -16.86 2.06 12.01
CA HIS A 6 -16.44 3.41 12.42
C HIS A 6 -15.45 4.04 11.43
N LEU A 7 -14.68 3.22 10.71
CA LEU A 7 -13.81 3.69 9.63
C LEU A 7 -14.61 4.07 8.38
N LYS A 8 -15.66 3.31 8.06
CA LYS A 8 -16.50 3.53 6.87
C LYS A 8 -17.59 4.60 7.05
N SER A 9 -18.02 4.90 8.28
CA SER A 9 -19.10 5.86 8.52
C SER A 9 -18.70 7.34 8.39
N ALA A 10 -17.44 7.64 8.04
CA ALA A 10 -16.97 9.01 7.87
C ALA A 10 -17.38 9.62 6.52
N ASP A 11 -17.74 8.81 5.52
CA ASP A 11 -18.15 9.28 4.19
C ASP A 11 -19.31 8.44 3.63
N SER A 12 -20.53 8.95 3.72
CA SER A 12 -21.59 8.46 2.83
C SER A 12 -22.70 9.48 2.64
N SER A 13 -22.84 9.97 1.41
CA SER A 13 -24.10 10.51 0.88
C SER A 13 -24.29 10.06 -0.58
N GLY A 14 -25.47 9.50 -0.88
CA GLY A 14 -26.04 9.44 -2.23
C GLY A 14 -25.91 8.11 -2.98
N GLY A 15 -27.04 7.41 -3.14
CA GLY A 15 -27.18 6.19 -3.96
C GLY A 15 -27.82 6.43 -5.33
N GLY A 16 -27.90 5.36 -6.13
CA GLY A 16 -28.68 5.29 -7.37
C GLY A 16 -28.25 4.12 -8.27
N GLU A 17 -29.17 3.17 -8.51
CA GLU A 17 -29.02 2.01 -9.40
C GLU A 17 -29.23 2.37 -10.88
N SER A 18 -28.50 1.71 -11.80
CA SER A 18 -29.08 1.15 -13.04
C SER A 18 -28.06 0.23 -13.77
N SER A 19 -28.62 -0.72 -14.52
CA SER A 19 -28.04 -1.94 -15.10
C SER A 19 -27.30 -1.77 -16.43
N GLY A 20 -26.19 -2.50 -16.63
CA GLY A 20 -25.56 -2.73 -17.93
C GLY A 20 -24.38 -3.71 -17.83
N PHE A 21 -24.48 -4.86 -18.50
CA PHE A 21 -23.52 -5.97 -18.49
C PHE A 21 -22.28 -5.68 -19.38
N GLY A 22 -21.09 -6.04 -18.89
CA GLY A 22 -19.90 -6.31 -19.69
C GLY A 22 -18.83 -5.23 -19.67
N SER A 23 -17.69 -5.51 -19.03
CA SER A 23 -16.43 -4.73 -19.02
C SER A 23 -16.38 -3.41 -18.25
N ASP A 24 -17.49 -2.69 -18.05
CA ASP A 24 -17.49 -1.38 -17.38
C ASP A 24 -17.60 -1.42 -15.84
N MET A 25 -17.89 -2.59 -15.25
CA MET A 25 -18.06 -2.73 -13.79
C MET A 25 -16.76 -2.62 -12.98
N ILE A 26 -15.59 -2.74 -13.62
CA ILE A 26 -14.31 -2.84 -12.90
C ILE A 26 -13.71 -1.45 -12.60
N SER A 27 -14.06 -0.41 -13.37
CA SER A 27 -13.42 0.93 -13.27
C SER A 27 -14.22 1.97 -12.49
N ASN A 28 -15.53 1.79 -12.28
CA ASN A 28 -16.41 2.87 -11.82
C ASN A 28 -16.20 3.31 -10.35
N LYS A 29 -15.22 2.76 -9.62
CA LYS A 29 -14.87 3.22 -8.27
C LYS A 29 -13.38 3.45 -8.00
N ILE A 30 -12.47 3.07 -8.91
CA ILE A 30 -11.03 3.16 -8.67
C ILE A 30 -10.43 4.12 -9.70
N SER A 31 -10.31 5.40 -9.33
CA SER A 31 -9.64 6.39 -10.16
C SER A 31 -8.13 6.17 -10.10
N MET A 32 -7.49 6.00 -11.25
CA MET A 32 -6.06 5.73 -11.34
C MET A 32 -5.38 6.65 -12.36
N GLU A 33 -4.14 7.04 -12.04
CA GLU A 33 -3.27 7.81 -12.91
C GLU A 33 -2.29 6.87 -13.61
N LYS A 34 -2.20 6.99 -14.94
CA LYS A 34 -1.22 6.26 -15.74
C LYS A 34 0.20 6.76 -15.43
N PRO A 35 1.22 5.89 -15.48
CA PRO A 35 2.62 6.32 -15.46
C PRO A 35 2.90 7.46 -16.45
N THR A 36 3.38 8.59 -15.94
CA THR A 36 3.76 9.78 -16.73
C THR A 36 5.26 10.03 -16.74
N LEU A 37 6.00 9.45 -15.78
CA LEU A 37 7.44 9.65 -15.65
C LEU A 37 8.19 8.91 -16.76
N ALA A 38 9.01 9.64 -17.52
CA ALA A 38 9.90 9.06 -18.50
C ALA A 38 11.12 8.46 -17.81
N PHE A 39 11.29 7.13 -17.89
CA PHE A 39 12.48 6.44 -17.41
C PHE A 39 13.53 6.35 -18.52
N SER A 40 14.81 6.42 -18.14
CA SER A 40 15.95 6.40 -19.07
C SER A 40 16.80 5.13 -18.88
N GLY A 41 17.65 4.82 -19.86
CA GLY A 41 18.53 3.65 -19.83
C GLY A 41 17.75 2.34 -19.77
N GLU A 42 18.18 1.40 -18.93
CA GLU A 42 17.54 0.09 -18.74
C GLU A 42 16.16 0.19 -18.04
N GLU A 43 15.89 1.27 -17.31
CA GLU A 43 14.63 1.42 -16.56
C GLU A 43 13.42 1.59 -17.50
N ARG A 44 13.64 1.92 -18.77
CA ARG A 44 12.58 2.01 -19.79
C ARG A 44 11.88 0.68 -20.09
N TYR A 45 12.51 -0.45 -19.75
CA TYR A 45 11.95 -1.79 -19.95
C TYR A 45 11.26 -2.33 -18.70
N LEU A 46 11.34 -1.59 -17.59
CA LEU A 46 10.69 -1.96 -16.36
C LEU A 46 9.24 -1.48 -16.34
N THR A 47 8.48 -2.05 -15.42
CA THR A 47 7.06 -1.79 -15.24
C THR A 47 6.87 -0.65 -14.22
N PRO A 48 6.45 0.55 -14.64
CA PRO A 48 6.01 1.58 -13.72
C PRO A 48 4.60 1.30 -13.17
N LEU A 49 4.26 1.93 -12.05
CA LEU A 49 2.95 1.75 -11.41
C LEU A 49 1.89 2.73 -11.93
N TRP A 50 0.69 2.21 -12.19
CA TRP A 50 -0.52 3.01 -12.19
C TRP A 50 -0.90 3.33 -10.75
N VAL A 51 -1.04 4.60 -10.39
CA VAL A 51 -1.18 5.05 -9.00
C VAL A 51 -2.60 5.54 -8.73
N SER A 52 -3.14 5.23 -7.55
CA SER A 52 -4.45 5.69 -7.09
C SER A 52 -4.58 7.22 -7.09
N ARG A 53 -5.69 7.75 -7.61
CA ARG A 53 -6.06 9.17 -7.57
C ARG A 53 -7.08 9.42 -6.45
N LYS A 54 -7.05 10.60 -5.82
CA LYS A 54 -8.15 11.03 -4.94
C LYS A 54 -9.38 11.39 -5.78
N ALA A 55 -10.58 11.00 -5.35
CA ALA A 55 -11.82 11.32 -6.06
C ALA A 55 -12.07 12.84 -6.22
N ASP A 56 -11.48 13.67 -5.34
CA ASP A 56 -11.65 15.14 -5.30
C ASP A 56 -10.61 15.96 -6.10
N GLU A 57 -9.75 15.35 -6.93
CA GLU A 57 -8.73 16.09 -7.71
C GLU A 57 -9.30 16.86 -8.94
N LEU A 58 -10.58 17.25 -8.88
CA LEU A 58 -11.24 18.22 -9.78
C LEU A 58 -11.46 19.53 -9.01
N TYR A 59 -10.39 20.19 -8.54
CA TYR A 59 -10.51 21.50 -7.90
C TYR A 59 -9.54 22.55 -8.45
N ASP A 60 -10.12 23.72 -8.69
CA ASP A 60 -9.59 24.95 -9.26
C ASP A 60 -8.42 25.52 -8.42
N PRO A 61 -7.28 25.95 -9.03
CA PRO A 61 -6.11 26.45 -8.29
C PRO A 61 -6.32 27.78 -7.54
N SER A 62 -7.53 28.35 -7.54
CA SER A 62 -7.81 29.70 -7.06
C SER A 62 -8.11 29.81 -5.56
N GLN A 63 -8.29 28.72 -4.82
CA GLN A 63 -8.77 28.77 -3.43
C GLN A 63 -7.73 28.29 -2.42
N ASP A 64 -7.00 29.27 -1.90
CA ASP A 64 -6.69 29.49 -0.49
C ASP A 64 -6.10 28.32 0.34
N GLY A 65 -4.78 28.38 0.56
CA GLY A 65 -4.17 28.25 1.89
C GLY A 65 -4.47 27.03 2.78
N PHE A 66 -4.87 25.87 2.25
CA PHE A 66 -5.17 24.72 3.11
C PHE A 66 -3.90 24.07 3.69
N GLU A 67 -3.71 24.25 5.00
CA GLU A 67 -2.73 23.53 5.80
C GLU A 67 -3.07 22.02 5.77
N LEU A 68 -2.34 21.25 4.95
CA LEU A 68 -2.53 19.81 4.87
C LEU A 68 -2.22 19.19 6.24
N SER A 69 -3.17 18.42 6.79
CA SER A 69 -2.90 17.64 8.00
C SER A 69 -1.69 16.73 7.78
N ALA A 70 -0.93 16.42 8.84
CA ALA A 70 0.25 15.56 8.74
C ALA A 70 -0.05 14.20 8.05
N GLY A 71 -1.28 13.68 8.23
CA GLY A 71 -1.76 12.49 7.52
C GLY A 71 -1.87 12.68 6.02
N ASN A 72 -2.46 13.79 5.56
CA ASN A 72 -2.56 14.12 4.14
C ASN A 72 -1.16 14.32 3.51
N ILE A 73 -0.22 14.92 4.25
CA ILE A 73 1.16 15.11 3.77
C ILE A 73 1.85 13.76 3.52
N ILE A 74 1.73 12.80 4.44
CA ILE A 74 2.33 11.47 4.27
C ILE A 74 1.70 10.76 3.07
N GLN A 75 0.38 10.84 2.88
CA GLN A 75 -0.30 10.25 1.74
C GLN A 75 0.21 10.81 0.41
N GLU A 76 0.34 12.14 0.27
CA GLU A 76 0.84 12.77 -0.96
C GLU A 76 2.31 12.44 -1.22
N LYS A 77 3.14 12.39 -0.18
CA LYS A 77 4.51 11.89 -0.30
C LYS A 77 4.52 10.45 -0.78
N MET A 78 3.67 9.58 -0.24
CA MET A 78 3.61 8.18 -0.65
C MET A 78 3.08 8.00 -2.07
N LYS A 79 2.08 8.76 -2.51
CA LYS A 79 1.69 8.81 -3.93
C LYS A 79 2.88 9.15 -4.81
N THR A 80 3.68 10.15 -4.41
CA THR A 80 4.88 10.56 -5.14
C THR A 80 5.92 9.43 -5.17
N VAL A 81 6.16 8.74 -4.05
CA VAL A 81 7.00 7.53 -4.00
C VAL A 81 6.52 6.51 -5.02
N LEU A 82 5.24 6.15 -5.01
CA LEU A 82 4.66 5.13 -5.89
C LEU A 82 4.85 5.48 -7.38
N LYS A 83 4.71 6.76 -7.76
CA LYS A 83 4.93 7.25 -9.13
C LYS A 83 6.38 7.08 -9.60
N MET A 84 7.35 6.99 -8.69
CA MET A 84 8.77 6.82 -9.01
C MET A 84 9.23 5.37 -9.08
N LEU A 85 8.39 4.41 -8.65
CA LEU A 85 8.77 3.00 -8.60
C LEU A 85 8.65 2.32 -9.96
N VAL A 86 9.61 1.45 -10.23
CA VAL A 86 9.66 0.60 -11.42
C VAL A 86 10.08 -0.81 -11.05
N PHE A 87 9.36 -1.81 -11.58
CA PHE A 87 9.51 -3.22 -11.21
C PHE A 87 9.88 -4.08 -12.42
N ARG A 88 10.54 -5.20 -12.15
CA ARG A 88 10.88 -6.19 -13.19
C ARG A 88 9.64 -6.95 -13.71
N GLU A 89 8.56 -6.94 -12.94
CA GLU A 89 7.31 -7.63 -13.22
C GLU A 89 6.14 -6.68 -13.44
N GLN A 90 5.21 -7.12 -14.28
CA GLN A 90 3.96 -6.40 -14.53
C GLN A 90 2.90 -6.67 -13.46
N GLN A 91 2.79 -7.91 -12.97
CA GLN A 91 1.81 -8.29 -11.96
C GLN A 91 2.36 -8.00 -10.56
N VAL A 92 2.35 -6.70 -10.23
CA VAL A 92 2.80 -6.12 -8.97
C VAL A 92 1.67 -5.28 -8.35
N LEU A 93 1.47 -5.43 -7.05
CA LEU A 93 0.68 -4.51 -6.22
C LEU A 93 1.60 -3.91 -5.16
N VAL A 94 1.57 -2.59 -5.02
CA VAL A 94 2.14 -1.88 -3.89
C VAL A 94 1.03 -1.12 -3.18
N GLN A 95 0.89 -1.28 -1.86
CA GLN A 95 -0.09 -0.52 -1.07
C GLN A 95 0.51 -0.02 0.24
N PHE A 96 -0.02 1.12 0.71
CA PHE A 96 0.42 1.73 1.96
C PHE A 96 -0.58 1.43 3.08
N TRP A 97 -0.08 0.81 4.16
CA TRP A 97 -0.81 0.64 5.41
C TRP A 97 -0.50 1.81 6.32
N SER A 98 -1.51 2.65 6.57
CA SER A 98 -1.39 3.81 7.45
C SER A 98 -2.13 3.56 8.76
N PRO A 99 -1.56 4.00 9.89
CA PRO A 99 -2.25 3.89 11.16
C PRO A 99 -3.27 5.02 11.35
N ARG A 100 -4.50 4.66 11.71
CA ARG A 100 -5.59 5.58 12.05
C ARG A 100 -6.04 5.35 13.48
N VAL A 101 -6.28 6.44 14.21
CA VAL A 101 -6.80 6.37 15.59
C VAL A 101 -8.31 6.19 15.53
N VAL A 102 -8.81 5.12 16.16
CA VAL A 102 -10.24 4.83 16.29
C VAL A 102 -10.54 4.57 17.77
N GLY A 103 -11.19 5.54 18.42
CA GLY A 103 -11.41 5.50 19.86
C GLY A 103 -10.07 5.50 20.61
N LYS A 104 -9.78 4.41 21.33
CA LYS A 104 -8.54 4.22 22.11
C LYS A 104 -7.47 3.42 21.37
N HIS A 105 -7.78 2.90 20.19
CA HIS A 105 -6.91 1.99 19.48
C HIS A 105 -6.29 2.64 18.24
N ARG A 106 -5.06 2.26 17.91
CA ARG A 106 -4.44 2.56 16.62
C ARG A 106 -4.64 1.38 15.69
N LEU A 107 -5.26 1.60 14.53
CA LEU A 107 -5.54 0.55 13.55
C LEU A 107 -4.75 0.81 12.26
N LEU A 108 -4.06 -0.20 11.73
CA LEU A 108 -3.52 -0.17 10.37
C LEU A 108 -4.65 -0.44 9.37
N THR A 109 -4.73 0.39 8.35
CA THR A 109 -5.71 0.27 7.27
C THR A 109 -5.13 0.75 5.94
N THR A 110 -5.64 0.20 4.85
CA THR A 110 -5.42 0.69 3.48
C THR A 110 -6.54 1.60 2.98
N ILE A 111 -7.61 1.80 3.77
CA ILE A 111 -8.73 2.69 3.43
C ILE A 111 -8.19 4.11 3.25
N ASP A 112 -8.53 4.74 2.13
CA ASP A 112 -8.07 6.07 1.71
C ASP A 112 -6.55 6.21 1.64
N GLN A 113 -5.81 5.09 1.54
CA GLN A 113 -4.37 5.10 1.42
C GLN A 113 -3.92 4.88 -0.02
N PRO A 114 -2.77 5.45 -0.41
CA PRO A 114 -2.28 5.29 -1.76
C PRO A 114 -1.83 3.86 -2.05
N PHE A 115 -2.14 3.41 -3.27
CA PHE A 115 -1.67 2.15 -3.81
C PHE A 115 -1.26 2.32 -5.28
N GLY A 116 -0.52 1.34 -5.80
CA GLY A 116 -0.11 1.32 -7.19
C GLY A 116 -0.08 -0.10 -7.75
N LEU A 117 -0.47 -0.23 -9.02
CA LEU A 117 -0.56 -1.50 -9.75
C LEU A 117 0.39 -1.47 -10.95
N GLY A 118 1.18 -2.52 -11.16
CA GLY A 118 1.98 -2.65 -12.37
C GLY A 118 1.13 -2.88 -13.63
N VAL A 119 -0.03 -3.51 -13.46
CA VAL A 119 -1.07 -3.66 -14.48
C VAL A 119 -2.44 -3.61 -13.80
N VAL A 120 -3.45 -3.05 -14.47
CA VAL A 120 -4.82 -3.08 -13.95
C VAL A 120 -5.46 -4.41 -14.35
N ASN A 121 -5.64 -5.33 -13.39
CA ASN A 121 -6.29 -6.62 -13.61
C ASN A 121 -7.15 -7.04 -12.41
N GLU A 122 -8.09 -7.97 -12.63
CA GLU A 122 -9.06 -8.38 -11.61
C GLU A 122 -8.42 -9.02 -10.37
N GLY A 123 -7.30 -9.74 -10.52
CA GLY A 123 -6.59 -10.36 -9.40
C GLY A 123 -6.03 -9.31 -8.44
N LEU A 124 -5.33 -8.32 -8.97
CA LEU A 124 -4.78 -7.22 -8.16
C LEU A 124 -5.88 -6.36 -7.53
N CYS A 125 -6.93 -6.04 -8.29
CA CYS A 125 -8.10 -5.31 -7.77
C CYS A 125 -8.85 -6.11 -6.69
N SER A 126 -8.88 -7.44 -6.79
CA SER A 126 -9.50 -8.30 -5.77
C SER A 126 -8.71 -8.32 -4.47
N TYR A 127 -7.39 -8.45 -4.54
CA TYR A 127 -6.54 -8.39 -3.36
C TYR A 127 -6.61 -7.01 -2.66
N MET A 128 -6.63 -5.93 -3.45
CA MET A 128 -6.78 -4.57 -2.92
C MET A 128 -8.11 -4.41 -2.16
N ARG A 129 -9.24 -4.85 -2.73
CA ARG A 129 -10.55 -4.82 -2.06
C ARG A 129 -10.59 -5.67 -0.79
N ASP A 130 -9.94 -6.85 -0.81
CA ASP A 130 -9.79 -7.68 0.38
C ASP A 130 -9.01 -6.93 1.48
N SER A 131 -7.94 -6.23 1.10
CA SER A 131 -7.13 -5.42 2.02
C SER A 131 -7.92 -4.25 2.60
N GLU A 132 -8.70 -3.52 1.79
CA GLU A 132 -9.58 -2.43 2.26
C GLU A 132 -10.69 -2.92 3.22
N SER A 133 -11.06 -4.20 3.15
CA SER A 133 -12.02 -4.80 4.08
C SER A 133 -11.39 -5.17 5.44
N LYS A 134 -10.07 -5.07 5.56
CA LYS A 134 -9.29 -5.49 6.74
C LYS A 134 -8.68 -4.29 7.45
N CYS A 135 -8.63 -4.41 8.77
CA CYS A 135 -7.93 -3.47 9.65
C CYS A 135 -7.27 -4.27 10.77
N TYR A 136 -6.07 -3.87 11.15
CA TYR A 136 -5.30 -4.58 12.16
C TYR A 136 -4.96 -3.68 13.32
N VAL A 137 -5.11 -4.18 14.55
CA VAL A 137 -4.76 -3.41 15.74
C VAL A 137 -3.24 -3.30 15.83
N ALA A 138 -2.75 -2.06 15.89
CA ALA A 138 -1.33 -1.71 15.88
C ALA A 138 -0.77 -1.43 17.29
N ASP A 139 -1.61 -1.55 18.32
CA ASP A 139 -1.24 -1.27 19.71
C ASP A 139 -0.22 -2.30 20.23
N LYS A 140 0.63 -1.88 21.17
CA LYS A 140 1.80 -2.65 21.62
C LYS A 140 1.47 -3.81 22.57
N ASP A 141 0.24 -3.90 23.07
CA ASP A 141 -0.11 -4.78 24.18
C ASP A 141 -0.78 -6.09 23.73
N LEU A 142 -0.86 -6.36 22.43
CA LEU A 142 -1.40 -7.63 21.89
C LEU A 142 -0.29 -8.66 21.71
N ASP A 143 -0.59 -9.92 22.01
CA ASP A 143 0.30 -11.06 21.77
C ASP A 143 0.72 -11.12 20.30
N GLU A 144 1.97 -11.51 20.06
CA GLU A 144 2.56 -11.53 18.70
C GLU A 144 1.96 -12.65 17.82
N GLU A 145 1.28 -13.63 18.42
CA GLU A 145 1.01 -14.93 17.81
C GLU A 145 -0.10 -14.96 16.75
N ASP A 146 -0.79 -13.84 16.49
CA ASP A 146 -1.88 -13.74 15.50
C ASP A 146 -1.84 -12.41 14.70
N LEU A 147 -0.65 -11.79 14.61
CA LEU A 147 -0.50 -10.52 13.90
C LEU A 147 -0.38 -10.76 12.39
N SER A 148 -0.99 -9.89 11.58
CA SER A 148 -0.69 -9.86 10.14
C SER A 148 0.74 -9.35 9.89
N PRO A 149 1.37 -9.69 8.75
CA PRO A 149 2.71 -9.19 8.43
C PRO A 149 2.82 -7.65 8.48
N PRO A 150 1.86 -6.85 7.95
CA PRO A 150 1.91 -5.39 8.09
C PRO A 150 1.92 -4.94 9.56
N THR A 151 1.25 -5.66 10.45
CA THR A 151 1.20 -5.33 11.87
C THR A 151 2.52 -5.66 12.57
N ARG A 152 3.12 -6.82 12.27
CA ARG A 152 4.45 -7.19 12.79
C ARG A 152 5.49 -6.16 12.35
N VAL A 153 5.53 -5.84 11.06
CA VAL A 153 6.45 -4.85 10.49
C VAL A 153 6.25 -3.49 11.13
N PHE A 154 4.99 -3.05 11.32
CA PHE A 154 4.70 -1.79 11.98
C PHE A 154 5.07 -1.78 13.47
N ARG A 155 4.93 -2.88 14.21
CA ARG A 155 5.25 -2.89 15.64
C ARG A 155 6.76 -3.00 15.88
N LEU A 156 7.39 -3.95 15.20
CA LEU A 156 8.81 -4.23 15.33
C LEU A 156 9.65 -3.16 14.62
N GLY A 157 9.15 -2.58 13.54
CA GLY A 157 9.92 -1.68 12.69
C GLY A 157 11.02 -2.41 11.92
N LEU A 158 10.84 -3.70 11.66
CA LEU A 158 11.73 -4.54 10.86
C LEU A 158 10.96 -4.99 9.61
N PRO A 159 11.61 -5.13 8.44
CA PRO A 159 11.00 -5.61 7.23
C PRO A 159 10.69 -7.09 7.37
N GLU A 160 9.76 -7.54 6.57
CA GLU A 160 9.38 -8.94 6.50
C GLU A 160 9.20 -9.31 5.03
N TRP A 161 9.67 -10.49 4.62
CA TRP A 161 9.55 -10.92 3.24
C TRP A 161 9.53 -12.44 3.12
N THR A 162 8.97 -12.93 2.00
CA THR A 162 9.10 -14.32 1.56
C THR A 162 9.06 -14.39 0.05
N SER A 163 9.82 -15.32 -0.52
CA SER A 163 9.74 -15.66 -1.95
C SER A 163 8.41 -16.31 -2.33
N ASN A 164 7.71 -16.90 -1.37
CA ASN A 164 6.45 -17.58 -1.59
C ASN A 164 5.54 -17.43 -0.36
N VAL A 165 4.35 -16.86 -0.54
CA VAL A 165 3.36 -16.68 0.53
C VAL A 165 2.92 -17.99 1.17
N THR A 166 3.04 -19.13 0.48
CA THR A 166 2.73 -20.45 1.06
C THR A 166 3.68 -20.87 2.19
N ASN A 167 4.77 -20.12 2.40
CA ASN A 167 5.69 -20.36 3.52
C ASN A 167 5.13 -19.87 4.87
N TYR A 168 4.12 -19.00 4.84
CA TYR A 168 3.40 -18.60 6.05
C TYR A 168 2.39 -19.65 6.47
N LEU A 169 2.11 -19.74 7.77
CA LEU A 169 0.87 -20.36 8.22
C LEU A 169 -0.30 -19.39 7.99
N PRO A 170 -1.52 -19.89 7.72
CA PRO A 170 -2.69 -19.03 7.53
C PRO A 170 -2.95 -18.05 8.69
N LYS A 171 -2.58 -18.42 9.93
CA LYS A 171 -2.68 -17.55 11.10
C LYS A 171 -1.70 -16.37 11.05
N ASP A 172 -0.50 -16.58 10.52
CA ASP A 172 0.57 -15.59 10.46
C ASP A 172 0.42 -14.64 9.26
N PHE A 173 -0.41 -15.04 8.28
CA PHE A 173 -0.79 -14.20 7.14
C PHE A 173 -2.27 -14.39 6.78
N PRO A 174 -3.20 -13.66 7.43
CA PRO A 174 -4.64 -13.79 7.20
C PRO A 174 -5.12 -13.47 5.76
N GLN A 175 -4.29 -12.88 4.91
CA GLN A 175 -4.60 -12.63 3.48
C GLN A 175 -3.91 -13.63 2.54
N GLN A 176 -3.24 -14.66 3.07
CA GLN A 176 -2.49 -15.64 2.27
C GLN A 176 -3.36 -16.30 1.21
N GLU A 177 -4.54 -16.82 1.58
CA GLU A 177 -5.45 -17.47 0.63
C GLU A 177 -5.92 -16.50 -0.46
N CYS A 178 -6.15 -15.23 -0.09
CA CYS A 178 -6.47 -14.19 -1.07
C CYS A 178 -5.30 -13.95 -2.04
N ALA A 179 -4.07 -13.85 -1.53
CA ALA A 179 -2.86 -13.69 -2.33
C ALA A 179 -2.72 -14.85 -3.34
N ILE A 180 -2.85 -16.09 -2.88
CA ILE A 180 -2.78 -17.30 -3.71
C ILE A 180 -3.83 -17.26 -4.82
N ARG A 181 -5.09 -16.98 -4.47
CA ARG A 181 -6.20 -16.87 -5.44
C ARG A 181 -5.99 -15.73 -6.46
N CYS A 182 -5.26 -14.68 -6.08
CA CYS A 182 -4.93 -13.55 -6.94
C CYS A 182 -3.62 -13.76 -7.73
N ASN A 183 -3.03 -14.97 -7.68
CA ASN A 183 -1.75 -15.31 -8.29
C ASN A 183 -0.59 -14.42 -7.81
N LEU A 184 -0.57 -14.10 -6.51
CA LEU A 184 0.47 -13.35 -5.83
C LEU A 184 1.27 -14.32 -4.95
N ASN A 185 2.54 -14.50 -5.28
CA ASN A 185 3.43 -15.46 -4.65
C ASN A 185 4.51 -14.77 -3.81
N GLY A 186 5.18 -13.75 -4.34
CA GLY A 186 6.19 -13.01 -3.59
C GLY A 186 5.56 -11.98 -2.67
N TYR A 187 6.15 -11.80 -1.48
CA TYR A 187 5.69 -10.84 -0.49
C TYR A 187 6.87 -10.08 0.15
N LEU A 188 6.71 -8.76 0.28
CA LEU A 188 7.63 -7.88 0.98
C LEU A 188 6.83 -6.81 1.72
N ALA A 189 7.16 -6.57 2.98
CA ALA A 189 6.64 -5.47 3.76
C ALA A 189 7.80 -4.68 4.38
N LEU A 190 7.75 -3.35 4.25
CA LEU A 190 8.79 -2.42 4.69
C LEU A 190 8.22 -1.38 5.66
N PRO A 191 8.83 -1.16 6.83
CA PRO A 191 8.40 -0.12 7.76
C PRO A 191 8.76 1.26 7.21
N VAL A 192 7.88 2.24 7.44
CA VAL A 192 8.11 3.65 7.09
C VAL A 192 8.22 4.45 8.37
N PHE A 193 9.30 5.22 8.48
CA PHE A 193 9.59 6.07 9.63
C PHE A 193 9.52 7.54 9.25
N ASP A 194 8.94 8.35 10.13
CA ASP A 194 9.19 9.79 10.14
C ASP A 194 10.53 10.01 10.84
N LEU A 195 11.51 10.50 10.08
CA LEU A 195 12.86 10.71 10.59
C LEU A 195 12.96 11.90 11.56
N THR A 196 12.00 12.81 11.55
CA THR A 196 11.96 13.95 12.48
C THR A 196 11.62 13.48 13.88
N THR A 197 10.67 12.55 13.99
CA THR A 197 10.16 12.05 15.28
C THR A 197 10.72 10.67 15.65
N GLY A 198 11.36 9.97 14.72
CA GLY A 198 11.75 8.56 14.85
C GLY A 198 10.54 7.61 14.93
N SER A 199 9.33 8.10 14.68
CA SER A 199 8.10 7.32 14.84
C SER A 199 7.77 6.55 13.56
N ARG A 200 7.07 5.42 13.72
CA ARG A 200 6.56 4.64 12.59
C ARG A 200 5.28 5.26 12.07
N VAL A 201 5.28 5.62 10.80
CA VAL A 201 4.18 6.30 10.12
C VAL A 201 3.38 5.39 9.19
N GLY A 202 3.87 4.17 8.92
CA GLY A 202 3.10 3.15 8.22
C GLY A 202 3.98 2.01 7.72
N VAL A 203 3.43 1.20 6.82
CA VAL A 203 4.10 0.07 6.18
C VAL A 203 3.81 0.09 4.68
N ILE A 204 4.85 -0.07 3.87
CA ILE A 204 4.71 -0.35 2.45
C ILE A 204 4.63 -1.85 2.29
N GLU A 205 3.58 -2.34 1.64
CA GLU A 205 3.42 -3.73 1.27
C GLU A 205 3.55 -3.88 -0.24
N LEU A 206 4.33 -4.88 -0.68
CA LEU A 206 4.56 -5.27 -2.05
C LEU A 206 4.18 -6.75 -2.22
N LEU A 207 3.34 -7.03 -3.20
CA LEU A 207 3.05 -8.38 -3.68
C LEU A 207 3.41 -8.54 -5.15
N THR A 208 3.99 -9.68 -5.50
CA THR A 208 4.45 -10.00 -6.86
C THR A 208 3.95 -11.36 -7.31
N SER A 209 3.74 -11.54 -8.61
CA SER A 209 3.33 -12.83 -9.15
C SER A 209 4.43 -13.88 -9.15
N SER A 210 5.69 -13.50 -9.33
CA SER A 210 6.79 -14.47 -9.32
C SER A 210 7.25 -14.80 -7.91
N LYS A 211 7.94 -15.95 -7.83
CA LYS A 211 8.70 -16.36 -6.66
C LYS A 211 10.12 -15.81 -6.79
N HIS A 212 10.32 -14.57 -6.36
CA HIS A 212 11.65 -13.96 -6.40
C HIS A 212 12.61 -14.66 -5.44
N PRO A 213 13.84 -15.01 -5.86
CA PRO A 213 14.86 -15.50 -4.93
C PRO A 213 15.28 -14.41 -3.93
N SER A 214 15.07 -13.13 -4.28
CA SER A 214 15.38 -11.98 -3.43
C SER A 214 14.61 -10.73 -3.87
N PHE A 215 14.27 -9.88 -2.90
CA PHE A 215 13.67 -8.55 -3.09
C PHE A 215 14.70 -7.40 -3.09
N ALA A 216 16.00 -7.69 -3.22
CA ALA A 216 17.05 -6.67 -3.12
C ALA A 216 16.88 -5.51 -4.11
N TYR A 217 16.44 -5.81 -5.34
CA TYR A 217 16.16 -4.80 -6.35
C TYR A 217 14.98 -3.90 -5.94
N GLU A 218 13.88 -4.50 -5.49
CA GLU A 218 12.68 -3.80 -5.07
C GLU A 218 12.95 -2.91 -3.85
N VAL A 219 13.71 -3.42 -2.87
CA VAL A 219 14.18 -2.64 -1.72
C VAL A 219 15.01 -1.43 -2.18
N GLN A 220 15.91 -1.61 -3.15
CA GLN A 220 16.69 -0.50 -3.71
C GLN A 220 15.80 0.56 -4.38
N GLN A 221 14.74 0.15 -5.09
CA GLN A 221 13.78 1.09 -5.69
C GLN A 221 13.03 1.90 -4.63
N PHE A 222 12.54 1.23 -3.58
CA PHE A 222 11.89 1.92 -2.45
C PHE A 222 12.85 2.88 -1.75
N GLN A 223 14.08 2.44 -1.48
CA GLN A 223 15.10 3.30 -0.86
C GLN A 223 15.41 4.53 -1.72
N ARG A 224 15.53 4.37 -3.05
CA ARG A 224 15.76 5.48 -3.98
C ARG A 224 14.61 6.47 -3.94
N ALA A 225 13.37 6.00 -4.06
CA ALA A 225 12.19 6.83 -4.09
C ALA A 225 11.94 7.55 -2.74
N LEU A 226 12.08 6.84 -1.62
CA LEU A 226 11.89 7.42 -0.28
C LEU A 226 12.98 8.45 0.07
N LYS A 227 14.22 8.26 -0.38
CA LYS A 227 15.33 9.22 -0.15
C LYS A 227 15.03 10.60 -0.73
N VAL A 228 14.37 10.66 -1.89
CA VAL A 228 14.05 11.92 -2.59
C VAL A 228 13.05 12.77 -1.80
N LEU A 229 12.25 12.17 -0.94
CA LEU A 229 11.13 12.84 -0.27
C LEU A 229 11.28 12.97 1.25
N ILE A 230 12.26 12.27 1.85
CA ILE A 230 12.41 12.14 3.31
C ILE A 230 13.85 12.40 3.84
N PHE A 231 14.90 12.47 2.99
CA PHE A 231 16.33 12.72 3.37
C PHE A 231 16.92 11.72 4.41
N PRO A 232 18.25 11.58 4.58
CA PRO A 232 18.86 10.25 4.50
C PRO A 232 19.41 9.74 5.85
N PHE A 233 18.97 8.57 6.32
CA PHE A 233 19.90 7.64 6.98
C PHE A 233 19.59 6.20 6.59
N PHE A 234 20.67 5.46 6.38
CA PHE A 234 20.70 4.11 5.84
C PHE A 234 19.94 3.12 6.73
N PHE A 235 18.95 2.45 6.15
CA PHE A 235 18.57 1.13 6.63
C PHE A 235 19.30 0.08 5.81
N ASN A 236 20.26 -0.60 6.44
CA ASN A 236 20.96 -1.74 5.87
C ASN A 236 20.11 -3.00 6.10
N TRP A 237 18.99 -3.12 5.37
CA TRP A 237 18.02 -4.20 5.54
C TRP A 237 18.46 -5.58 5.00
N LEU A 238 19.61 -5.66 4.33
CA LEU A 238 20.07 -6.87 3.60
C LEU A 238 21.50 -7.27 3.96
N LYS A 239 21.85 -7.23 5.25
CA LYS A 239 22.97 -8.01 5.76
C LYS A 239 22.44 -9.06 6.72
N GLU A 240 21.97 -10.16 6.15
CA GLU A 240 22.12 -11.54 6.63
C GLU A 240 21.66 -12.50 5.54
#